data_AF-A0A8H4ZG38-F1
#
_entry.id   AF-A0A8H4ZG38-F1
#
_cell.length_a   1.000
_cell.length_b   1.000
_cell.length_c   1.000
_cell.angle_alpha   90.00
_cell.angle_beta   90.00
_cell.angle_gamma   90.00
#
_symmetry.space_group_name_H-M   'P 1'
#
loop_
_entity.id
_entity.type
_entity.pdbx_description
1 polymer ?
#
loop_
_entity_poly.entity_id
_entity_poly.type
_entity_poly.pdbx_seq_one_letter_code
_entity_poly.pdbx_strand_id
1 'polypeptide(L)'
;MDANVPVKCQSPDCSAPGASPNNLDASPGDWKAFPWHKFPGFSISERVGRQTSWVWQHGFDIQARDSPTKRKWVCKHCLRKAKPKMTDFSAVGTQNIEKHLFREHGLVDKSGRRKPPALWKGKQEKTPSRNIVEMLNLDTSDPKEQAIANALIQRFDRDHFQRLLLEW
;
A
#
# COMPACT_ATOMS: atom_id res chain seq x y z
N MET A 1 42.77 -22.64 -32.85
CA MET A 1 43.36 -23.95 -32.56
C MET A 1 43.12 -24.20 -31.07
N ASP A 2 41.86 -24.43 -30.68
CA ASP A 2 41.27 -25.77 -30.47
C ASP A 2 41.75 -26.37 -29.13
N ALA A 3 40.97 -26.92 -28.21
CA ALA A 3 39.53 -27.17 -28.01
C ALA A 3 39.41 -27.60 -26.52
N ASN A 4 38.34 -27.26 -25.78
CA ASN A 4 37.22 -28.16 -25.41
C ASN A 4 37.65 -29.34 -24.49
N VAL A 5 37.07 -29.66 -23.32
CA VAL A 5 35.64 -29.91 -23.03
C VAL A 5 35.40 -29.87 -21.50
N PRO A 6 34.16 -29.57 -21.05
CA PRO A 6 33.79 -29.28 -19.67
C PRO A 6 33.26 -30.50 -18.89
N VAL A 7 33.29 -30.39 -17.55
CA VAL A 7 32.61 -31.32 -16.65
C VAL A 7 31.09 -31.11 -16.77
N LYS A 8 30.46 -32.13 -17.34
CA LYS A 8 29.02 -32.36 -17.39
C LYS A 8 28.50 -32.78 -16.03
N CYS A 9 27.63 -31.97 -15.42
CA CYS A 9 26.65 -32.46 -14.46
C CYS A 9 25.26 -31.99 -14.89
N GLN A 10 24.40 -32.98 -15.09
CA GLN A 10 23.09 -32.90 -15.69
C GLN A 10 22.08 -32.12 -14.85
N SER A 11 21.24 -31.36 -15.54
CA SER A 11 19.93 -30.91 -15.05
C SER A 11 19.05 -32.09 -14.65
N PRO A 12 18.23 -31.95 -13.61
CA PRO A 12 16.90 -32.52 -13.60
C PRO A 12 15.90 -31.41 -13.91
N ASP A 13 15.24 -31.53 -15.06
CA ASP A 13 14.01 -30.83 -15.35
C ASP A 13 13.01 -31.05 -14.21
N CYS A 14 12.71 -29.99 -13.47
CA CYS A 14 11.48 -29.90 -12.69
C CYS A 14 10.64 -28.79 -13.32
N SER A 15 9.97 -29.17 -14.41
CA SER A 15 8.82 -28.44 -14.94
C SER A 15 7.71 -28.44 -13.89
N ALA A 16 7.78 -27.53 -12.92
CA ALA A 16 6.62 -27.12 -12.16
C ALA A 16 5.92 -26.02 -12.97
N PRO A 17 4.62 -26.15 -13.31
CA PRO A 17 3.86 -25.00 -13.77
C PRO A 17 3.84 -24.01 -12.61
N GLY A 18 4.65 -22.96 -12.70
CA GLY A 18 4.55 -21.83 -11.81
C GLY A 18 3.12 -21.32 -11.91
N ALA A 19 2.33 -21.57 -10.86
CA ALA A 19 1.00 -21.03 -10.73
C ALA A 19 1.15 -19.50 -10.86
N SER A 20 0.73 -18.98 -12.03
CA SER A 20 0.56 -17.55 -12.21
C SER A 20 -0.28 -17.05 -11.05
N PRO A 21 0.12 -15.95 -10.37
CA PRO A 21 -0.79 -15.31 -9.45
C PRO A 21 -1.98 -14.90 -10.29
N ASN A 22 -3.14 -15.53 -10.04
CA ASN A 22 -4.38 -15.30 -10.75
C ASN A 22 -4.63 -13.79 -10.85
N ASN A 23 -4.28 -13.19 -11.99
CA ASN A 23 -4.72 -11.88 -12.41
C ASN A 23 -6.18 -12.01 -12.80
N LEU A 24 -7.03 -12.15 -11.78
CA LEU A 24 -8.45 -11.88 -11.89
C LEU A 24 -8.59 -10.36 -11.83
N ASP A 25 -8.16 -9.71 -12.91
CA ASP A 25 -8.51 -8.32 -13.17
C ASP A 25 -10.05 -8.19 -13.13
N ALA A 26 -10.53 -6.99 -12.81
CA ALA A 26 -11.94 -6.67 -12.98
C ALA A 26 -12.34 -7.06 -14.42
N SER A 27 -13.26 -8.02 -14.55
CA SER A 27 -13.70 -8.46 -15.87
C SER A 27 -14.23 -7.24 -16.63
N PRO A 28 -14.06 -7.13 -17.96
CA PRO A 28 -14.60 -6.02 -18.73
C PRO A 28 -16.10 -5.74 -18.47
N GLY A 29 -16.85 -6.75 -18.01
CA GLY A 29 -18.23 -6.61 -17.56
C GLY A 29 -18.42 -5.84 -16.25
N ASP A 30 -17.47 -5.91 -15.30
CA ASP A 30 -17.56 -5.25 -13.99
C ASP A 30 -17.51 -3.71 -14.13
N TRP A 31 -16.75 -3.18 -15.10
CA TRP A 31 -16.66 -1.73 -15.35
C TRP A 31 -17.91 -1.14 -16.01
N LYS A 32 -18.69 -1.94 -16.73
CA LYS A 32 -19.96 -1.50 -17.34
C LYS A 32 -21.04 -1.20 -16.31
N ALA A 33 -21.04 -1.93 -15.19
CA ALA A 33 -21.98 -1.74 -14.09
C ALA A 33 -21.53 -0.68 -13.07
N PHE A 34 -20.38 -0.04 -13.28
CA PHE A 34 -19.84 0.94 -12.35
C PHE A 34 -20.64 2.26 -12.38
N PRO A 35 -21.02 2.82 -11.22
CA PRO A 35 -21.87 4.03 -11.15
C PRO A 35 -21.05 5.32 -11.38
N TRP A 36 -20.62 5.57 -12.62
CA TRP A 36 -19.83 6.75 -13.02
C TRP A 36 -20.48 8.08 -12.66
N HIS A 37 -21.82 8.15 -12.64
CA HIS A 37 -22.56 9.36 -12.26
C HIS A 37 -22.23 9.88 -10.85
N LYS A 38 -21.73 9.03 -9.95
CA LYS A 38 -21.32 9.43 -8.59
C LYS A 38 -19.85 9.87 -8.50
N PHE A 39 -19.08 9.68 -9.56
CA PHE A 39 -17.67 10.08 -9.65
C PHE A 39 -17.45 10.97 -10.88
N PRO A 40 -18.12 12.14 -10.95
CA PRO A 40 -17.91 13.07 -12.07
C PRO A 40 -16.44 13.50 -12.10
N GLY A 41 -15.86 13.56 -13.30
CA GLY A 41 -14.46 13.95 -13.49
C GLY A 41 -13.44 12.82 -13.25
N PHE A 42 -13.87 11.62 -12.86
CA PHE A 42 -13.00 10.45 -12.76
C PHE A 42 -13.15 9.52 -13.97
N SER A 43 -12.07 8.83 -14.31
CA SER A 43 -12.02 7.76 -15.30
C SER A 43 -11.30 6.54 -14.73
N ILE A 44 -11.27 5.45 -15.50
CA ILE A 44 -10.45 4.28 -15.17
C ILE A 44 -8.98 4.73 -15.03
N SER A 45 -8.29 4.30 -13.97
CA SER A 45 -6.90 4.65 -13.79
C SER A 45 -6.01 3.99 -14.85
N GLU A 46 -5.00 4.72 -15.31
CA GLU A 46 -3.94 4.21 -16.20
C GLU A 46 -3.12 3.08 -15.57
N ARG A 47 -3.20 2.91 -14.24
CA ARG A 47 -2.48 1.86 -13.50
C ARG A 47 -3.24 0.56 -13.37
N VAL A 48 -4.48 0.47 -13.85
CA VAL A 48 -5.24 -0.78 -13.82
C VAL A 48 -4.40 -1.90 -14.48
N GLY A 49 -4.30 -3.04 -13.81
CA GLY A 49 -3.46 -4.18 -14.22
C GLY A 49 -1.97 -4.10 -13.82
N ARG A 50 -1.47 -2.94 -13.36
CA ARG A 50 -0.07 -2.80 -12.89
C ARG A 50 0.08 -2.90 -11.37
N GLN A 51 -1.03 -2.97 -10.65
CA GLN A 51 -1.05 -2.96 -9.20
C GLN A 51 -0.85 -4.37 -8.63
N THR A 52 0.04 -4.53 -7.66
CA THR A 52 0.44 -5.85 -7.15
C THR A 52 -0.24 -6.27 -5.84
N SER A 53 -0.95 -5.37 -5.17
CA SER A 53 -1.62 -5.66 -3.90
C SER A 53 -2.94 -6.42 -4.09
N TRP A 54 -3.21 -7.42 -3.24
CA TRP A 54 -4.45 -8.22 -3.29
C TRP A 54 -5.74 -7.38 -3.21
N VAL A 55 -5.69 -6.21 -2.59
CA VAL A 55 -6.86 -5.32 -2.45
C VAL A 55 -7.45 -4.88 -3.79
N TRP A 56 -6.63 -4.84 -4.85
CA TRP A 56 -7.04 -4.43 -6.19
C TRP A 56 -7.97 -5.46 -6.86
N GLN A 57 -7.95 -6.71 -6.40
CA GLN A 57 -8.92 -7.72 -6.82
C GLN A 57 -10.35 -7.36 -6.37
N HIS A 58 -10.46 -6.61 -5.27
CA HIS A 58 -11.73 -6.31 -4.59
C HIS A 58 -12.24 -4.88 -4.81
N GLY A 59 -11.59 -4.08 -5.66
CA GLY A 59 -12.02 -2.71 -5.94
C GLY A 59 -11.69 -2.23 -7.33
N PHE A 60 -12.16 -1.03 -7.63
CA PHE A 60 -11.94 -0.30 -8.87
C PHE A 60 -10.93 0.82 -8.62
N ASP A 61 -9.91 0.93 -9.47
CA ASP A 61 -8.95 2.04 -9.47
C ASP A 61 -9.45 3.15 -10.41
N ILE A 62 -9.83 4.29 -9.84
CA ILE A 62 -10.28 5.46 -10.60
C ILE A 62 -9.31 6.62 -10.42
N GLN A 63 -9.09 7.39 -11.48
CA GLN A 63 -8.16 8.51 -11.52
C GLN A 63 -8.91 9.76 -11.97
N ALA A 64 -8.62 10.88 -11.32
CA ALA A 64 -9.19 12.15 -11.71
C ALA A 64 -8.61 12.59 -13.07
N ARG A 65 -9.45 13.15 -13.93
CA ARG A 65 -9.05 13.58 -15.28
C ARG A 65 -8.19 14.84 -15.26
N ASP A 66 -8.38 15.69 -14.25
CA ASP A 66 -7.65 16.93 -14.01
C ASP A 66 -6.28 16.72 -13.34
N SER A 67 -6.07 15.57 -12.70
CA SER A 67 -4.86 15.34 -11.90
C SER A 67 -4.46 13.86 -11.84
N PRO A 68 -3.27 13.49 -12.33
CA PRO A 68 -2.81 12.10 -12.30
C PRO A 68 -2.43 11.59 -10.90
N THR A 69 -2.32 12.48 -9.92
CA THR A 69 -1.98 12.15 -8.52
C THR A 69 -3.23 11.87 -7.69
N LYS A 70 -4.40 12.41 -8.08
CA LYS A 70 -5.68 12.17 -7.40
C LYS A 70 -6.29 10.85 -7.87
N ARG A 71 -6.02 9.78 -7.12
CA ARG A 71 -6.56 8.44 -7.37
C ARG A 71 -7.40 7.94 -6.21
N LYS A 72 -8.43 7.16 -6.53
CA LYS A 72 -9.33 6.55 -5.55
C LYS A 72 -9.52 5.07 -5.83
N TRP A 73 -9.61 4.29 -4.76
CA TRP A 73 -10.03 2.90 -4.78
C TRP A 73 -11.49 2.81 -4.34
N VAL A 74 -12.35 2.16 -5.13
CA VAL A 74 -13.79 2.00 -4.83
C VAL A 74 -14.11 0.52 -4.62
N CYS A 75 -14.77 0.17 -3.52
CA CYS A 75 -15.04 -1.23 -3.17
C CYS A 75 -16.08 -1.89 -4.09
N LYS A 76 -15.72 -2.99 -4.77
CA LYS A 76 -16.65 -3.79 -5.61
C LYS A 76 -17.79 -4.40 -4.78
N HIS A 77 -17.47 -4.92 -3.60
CA HIS A 77 -18.43 -5.64 -2.76
C HIS A 77 -19.50 -4.73 -2.18
N CYS A 78 -19.12 -3.50 -1.82
CA CYS A 78 -20.08 -2.51 -1.36
C CYS A 78 -21.04 -2.05 -2.47
N LEU A 79 -20.59 -2.00 -3.73
CA LEU A 79 -21.43 -1.67 -4.88
C LEU A 79 -22.46 -2.74 -5.22
N ARG A 80 -22.17 -4.01 -4.92
CA ARG A 80 -23.07 -5.15 -5.17
C ARG A 80 -24.21 -5.30 -4.15
N LYS A 81 -24.16 -4.59 -3.01
CA LYS A 81 -25.21 -4.66 -1.97
C LYS A 81 -26.51 -4.00 -2.49
N ALA A 82 -27.67 -4.55 -2.11
CA ALA A 82 -29.00 -4.04 -2.52
C ALA A 82 -29.23 -2.55 -2.16
N LYS A 83 -28.60 -2.06 -1.09
CA LYS A 83 -28.41 -0.63 -0.80
C LYS A 83 -26.90 -0.35 -0.86
N PRO A 84 -26.37 0.11 -2.01
CA PRO A 84 -24.94 0.30 -2.16
C PRO A 84 -24.45 1.41 -1.22
N LYS A 85 -23.65 1.03 -0.21
CA LYS A 85 -22.88 2.03 0.54
C LYS A 85 -21.67 2.38 -0.31
N MET A 86 -21.62 3.60 -0.84
CA MET A 86 -20.47 4.02 -1.62
C MET A 86 -19.29 4.25 -0.68
N THR A 87 -18.27 3.39 -0.77
CA THR A 87 -17.04 3.50 0.00
C THR A 87 -15.87 3.65 -0.96
N ASP A 88 -15.37 4.88 -1.07
CA ASP A 88 -14.13 5.21 -1.75
C ASP A 88 -13.03 5.52 -0.73
N PHE A 89 -11.80 5.17 -1.09
CA PHE A 89 -10.60 5.40 -0.30
C PHE A 89 -9.54 6.01 -1.21
N SER A 90 -8.56 6.71 -0.63
CA SER A 90 -7.35 7.05 -1.38
C SER A 90 -6.69 5.77 -1.91
N ALA A 91 -6.29 5.78 -3.18
CA ALA A 91 -5.48 4.72 -3.75
C ALA A 91 -4.04 4.69 -3.19
N VAL A 92 -3.64 5.74 -2.46
CA VAL A 92 -2.33 5.86 -1.80
C VAL A 92 -2.40 5.19 -0.43
N GLY A 93 -1.59 4.14 -0.25
CA GLY A 93 -1.54 3.36 0.99
C GLY A 93 -2.73 2.39 1.12
N THR A 94 -2.47 1.09 1.07
CA THR A 94 -3.54 0.07 1.03
C THR A 94 -4.10 -0.32 2.39
N GLN A 95 -3.52 0.14 3.50
CA GLN A 95 -3.92 -0.29 4.85
C GLN A 95 -5.37 0.07 5.20
N ASN A 96 -5.85 1.25 4.79
CA ASN A 96 -7.23 1.67 5.04
C ASN A 96 -8.22 0.81 4.24
N ILE A 97 -7.83 0.43 3.03
CA ILE A 97 -8.59 -0.48 2.17
C ILE A 97 -8.65 -1.88 2.79
N GLU A 98 -7.52 -2.40 3.27
CA GLU A 98 -7.45 -3.69 3.96
C GLU A 98 -8.32 -3.72 5.24
N LYS A 99 -8.31 -2.64 6.03
CA LYS A 99 -9.20 -2.48 7.20
C LYS A 99 -10.67 -2.57 6.80
N HIS A 100 -11.04 -1.89 5.72
CA HIS A 100 -12.40 -1.89 5.20
C HIS A 100 -12.83 -3.28 4.73
N LEU A 101 -12.00 -3.94 3.90
CA LEU A 101 -12.26 -5.29 3.40
C LEU A 101 -12.44 -6.31 4.55
N PHE A 102 -11.66 -6.19 5.61
CA PHE A 102 -11.81 -7.06 6.77
C PHE A 102 -13.09 -6.76 7.57
N ARG A 103 -13.36 -5.49 7.91
CA ARG A 103 -14.48 -5.12 8.79
C ARG A 103 -15.85 -5.30 8.11
N GLU A 104 -15.96 -4.91 6.85
CA GLU A 104 -17.24 -4.86 6.14
C GLU A 104 -17.53 -6.13 5.31
N HIS A 105 -16.48 -6.88 4.98
CA HIS A 105 -16.57 -8.05 4.10
C HIS A 105 -15.89 -9.30 4.65
N GLY A 106 -15.21 -9.25 5.80
CA GLY A 106 -14.52 -10.41 6.39
C GLY A 106 -13.34 -10.92 5.55
N LEU A 107 -12.86 -10.13 4.59
CA LEU A 107 -11.82 -10.55 3.65
C LEU A 107 -10.43 -10.29 4.23
N VAL A 108 -9.55 -11.26 4.06
CA VAL A 108 -8.14 -11.22 4.48
C VAL A 108 -7.23 -11.63 3.34
N ASP A 109 -5.99 -11.14 3.36
CA ASP A 109 -4.96 -11.56 2.42
C ASP A 109 -4.67 -13.06 2.59
N LYS A 110 -4.96 -13.84 1.55
CA LYS A 110 -4.73 -15.29 1.53
C LYS A 110 -3.26 -15.65 1.33
N SER A 111 -2.41 -14.69 0.95
CA SER A 111 -0.98 -14.95 0.71
C SER A 111 -0.19 -15.26 2.00
N GLY A 112 -0.77 -14.99 3.18
CA GLY A 112 -0.11 -15.18 4.47
C GLY A 112 1.03 -14.20 4.76
N ARG A 113 1.39 -13.33 3.80
CA ARG A 113 2.47 -12.34 3.95
C ARG A 113 2.12 -11.21 4.92
N ARG A 114 0.82 -11.00 5.20
CA ARG A 114 0.34 -9.99 6.14
C ARG A 114 -0.49 -10.60 7.24
N LYS A 115 -0.27 -10.14 8.47
CA LYS A 115 -1.10 -10.54 9.61
C LYS A 115 -2.53 -10.02 9.43
N PRO A 116 -3.56 -10.82 9.76
CA PRO A 116 -4.94 -10.39 9.65
C PRO A 116 -5.20 -9.08 10.41
N PRO A 117 -6.07 -8.19 9.90
CA PRO A 117 -6.43 -6.96 10.60
C PRO A 117 -6.98 -7.16 12.02
N ALA A 118 -7.51 -8.34 12.35
CA ALA A 118 -7.88 -8.71 13.73
C ALA A 118 -6.70 -8.61 14.72
N LEU A 119 -5.49 -8.93 14.28
CA LEU A 119 -4.25 -8.80 15.05
C LEU A 119 -3.74 -7.35 15.16
N TRP A 120 -4.27 -6.41 14.36
CA TRP A 120 -3.93 -4.99 14.49
C TRP A 120 -4.47 -4.35 15.77
N LYS A 121 -5.50 -4.92 16.42
CA LYS A 121 -6.04 -4.38 17.68
C LYS A 121 -5.06 -4.51 18.86
N GLY A 122 -4.15 -5.49 18.85
CA GLY A 122 -3.16 -5.68 19.91
C GLY A 122 -1.76 -5.19 19.55
N LYS A 123 -1.49 -5.04 18.25
CA LYS A 123 -0.22 -4.55 17.71
C LYS A 123 -0.52 -3.34 16.83
N GLN A 124 -0.87 -2.21 17.44
CA GLN A 124 -0.24 -1.00 16.94
C GLN A 124 1.25 -1.23 17.20
N GLU A 125 1.94 -1.84 16.25
CA GLU A 125 3.29 -1.39 15.94
C GLU A 125 3.11 0.08 15.57
N LYS A 126 2.97 0.93 16.60
CA LYS A 126 3.57 2.25 16.53
C LYS A 126 4.95 1.90 16.06
N THR A 127 5.30 2.29 14.83
CA THR A 127 6.71 2.43 14.47
C THR A 127 7.34 3.03 15.71
N PRO A 128 8.25 2.32 16.41
CA PRO A 128 8.76 2.81 17.67
C PRO A 128 9.23 4.22 17.34
N SER A 129 8.56 5.21 17.92
CA SER A 129 8.86 6.60 17.66
C SER A 129 10.22 6.79 18.30
N ARG A 130 11.27 6.54 17.51
CA ARG A 130 12.63 6.65 17.98
C ARG A 130 12.83 8.10 18.36
N ASN A 131 13.18 8.32 19.62
CA ASN A 131 13.55 9.66 20.07
C ASN A 131 14.76 10.12 19.25
N ILE A 132 14.95 11.42 19.05
CA ILE A 132 16.12 11.98 18.34
C ILE A 132 17.44 11.49 18.95
N VAL A 133 17.45 11.28 20.28
CA VAL A 133 18.55 10.67 21.03
C VAL A 133 18.85 9.26 20.51
N GLU A 134 17.83 8.40 20.39
CA GLU A 134 17.99 7.04 19.86
C GLU A 134 18.30 7.03 18.36
N MET A 135 17.74 7.98 17.60
CA MET A 135 17.92 8.06 16.16
C MET A 135 19.35 8.48 15.79
N LEU A 136 19.96 9.33 16.63
CA LEU A 136 21.32 9.83 16.46
C LEU A 136 22.35 9.10 17.35
N ASN A 137 21.91 8.13 18.16
CA ASN A 137 22.72 7.42 19.16
C ASN A 137 23.48 8.35 20.12
N LEU A 138 22.80 9.36 20.66
CA LEU A 138 23.38 10.31 21.63
C LEU A 138 23.33 9.73 23.05
N ASP A 139 24.39 9.91 23.83
CA ASP A 139 24.46 9.62 25.26
C ASP A 139 24.00 10.85 26.07
N THR A 140 22.86 10.74 26.73
CA THR A 140 22.33 11.79 27.60
C THR A 140 23.11 11.98 28.90
N SER A 141 24.05 11.07 29.20
CA SER A 141 24.95 11.14 30.36
C SER A 141 26.18 12.01 30.06
N ASP A 142 26.52 12.21 28.78
CA ASP A 142 27.55 13.16 28.36
C ASP A 142 26.93 14.57 28.22
N PRO A 143 27.38 15.58 29.00
CA PRO A 143 26.88 16.95 28.91
C PRO A 143 26.95 17.53 27.49
N LYS A 144 27.94 17.11 26.68
CA LYS A 144 28.11 17.63 25.32
C LYS A 144 27.05 17.06 24.38
N GLU A 145 26.81 15.75 24.40
CA GLU A 145 25.79 15.11 23.57
C GLU A 145 24.37 15.46 24.03
N GLN A 146 24.16 15.65 25.34
CA GLN A 146 22.92 16.21 25.87
C GLN A 146 22.66 17.63 25.34
N ALA A 147 23.69 18.49 25.26
CA ALA A 147 23.55 19.82 24.68
C ALA A 147 23.17 19.79 23.19
N ILE A 148 23.68 18.81 22.44
CA ILE A 148 23.31 18.58 21.03
C ILE A 148 21.84 18.18 20.92
N ALA A 149 21.37 17.23 21.72
CA ALA A 149 19.96 16.81 21.75
C ALA A 149 19.04 18.00 22.08
N ASN A 150 19.38 18.78 23.10
CA ASN A 150 18.62 19.96 23.51
C ASN A 150 18.59 21.03 22.42
N ALA A 151 19.70 21.28 21.73
CA ALA A 151 19.75 22.24 20.62
C ALA A 151 18.84 21.82 19.46
N LEU A 152 18.77 20.53 19.13
CA LEU A 152 17.89 20.00 18.09
C LEU A 152 16.41 20.14 18.47
N ILE A 153 16.06 19.87 19.72
CA ILE A 153 14.69 20.05 20.24
C ILE A 153 14.28 21.53 20.17
N GLN A 154 15.16 22.44 20.60
CA GLN A 154 14.88 23.88 20.62
C GLN A 154 14.74 24.50 19.23
N ARG A 155 15.48 23.97 18.24
CA ARG A 155 15.42 24.46 16.85
C ARG A 155 14.24 23.89 16.06
N PHE A 156 13.51 22.93 16.60
CA PHE A 156 12.36 22.37 15.92
C PHE A 156 11.18 23.34 15.96
N ASP A 157 10.88 23.95 14.81
CA ASP A 157 9.69 24.76 14.60
C ASP A 157 8.60 23.92 13.91
N ARG A 158 7.53 23.66 14.66
CA ARG A 158 6.38 22.88 14.18
C ARG A 158 5.68 23.55 13.00
N ASP A 159 5.49 24.87 13.06
CA ASP A 159 4.66 25.59 12.09
C ASP A 159 5.45 25.77 10.78
N HIS A 160 6.76 26.00 10.86
CA HIS A 160 7.65 25.97 9.69
C HIS A 160 7.66 24.58 9.03
N PHE A 161 7.79 23.51 9.82
CA PHE A 161 7.76 22.14 9.31
C PHE A 161 6.42 21.79 8.65
N GLN A 162 5.30 22.24 9.20
CA GLN A 162 3.98 22.03 8.61
C GLN A 162 3.83 22.75 7.26
N ARG A 163 4.39 23.96 7.11
CA ARG A 163 4.40 24.66 5.81
C ARG A 163 5.21 23.90 4.76
N LEU A 164 6.40 23.41 5.13
CA LEU A 164 7.23 22.56 4.25
C LEU A 164 6.49 21.31 3.76
N LEU A 165 5.62 20.71 4.58
CA LEU A 165 4.82 19.55 4.18
C LEU A 165 3.66 19.89 3.23
N LEU A 166 3.18 21.14 3.22
CA LEU A 166 2.10 21.59 2.34
C LEU A 166 2.60 22.05 0.98
N GLU A 167 3.87 22.47 0.89
CA GLU A 167 4.54 22.91 -0.34
C GLU A 167 5.15 21.76 -1.17
N TRP A 168 4.96 20.50 -0.74
CA TRP A 168 5.50 19.28 -1.36
C TRP A 168 4.46 18.54 -2.20
#